data_AF-A0A1M5MBI7-F1
#
_entry.id   AF-A0A1M5MBI7-F1
#
_cell.length_a   1.000
_cell.length_b   1.000
_cell.length_c   1.000
_cell.angle_alpha   90.00
_cell.angle_beta   90.00
_cell.angle_gamma   90.00
#
_symmetry.space_group_name_H-M   'P 1'
#
loop_
_entity.id
_entity.type
_entity.pdbx_description
1 polymer ?
#
loop_
_entity_poly.entity_id
_entity_poly.type
_entity_poly.pdbx_seq_one_letter_code
_entity_poly.pdbx_strand_id
1 'polypeptide(L)'
;MADQIFRSMDQPGSGTAPHGFEKAATAAKTVTDQAVSAGRDLKDKAIDMAGSSSEAIKGHASDFVDAAKDVASHATDKLKQTVDGQKSAGAEYVGSLADTIRRAAREFDSDLPIAGTYIRQAASQVEGVAETIRTGNFNDLVKGAQSFARRQPTAFLGMAVLAGFGVVRFLKSSANDTEGSGSRQDRFAGSVPNQSHADNKGYRDEFTK
;
A
#
# COMPACT_ATOMS: atom_id res chain seq x y z
N MET A 1 2.78 -80.00 -9.72
CA MET A 1 3.48 -78.79 -10.24
C MET A 1 2.44 -77.68 -10.23
N ALA A 2 2.17 -77.09 -9.06
CA ALA A 2 2.87 -75.94 -8.47
C ALA A 2 2.50 -74.63 -9.18
N ASP A 3 1.31 -74.10 -8.86
CA ASP A 3 0.96 -72.71 -9.18
C ASP A 3 -0.06 -72.19 -8.15
N GLN A 4 0.47 -71.69 -7.04
CA GLN A 4 -0.26 -70.87 -6.05
C GLN A 4 0.75 -70.21 -5.13
N ILE A 5 1.52 -69.29 -5.69
CA ILE A 5 2.21 -68.24 -4.91
C ILE A 5 1.80 -66.92 -5.55
N PHE A 6 1.55 -65.93 -4.71
CA PHE A 6 1.27 -64.54 -5.06
C PHE A 6 -0.20 -64.12 -5.18
N ARG A 7 -0.91 -64.17 -4.05
CA ARG A 7 -1.95 -63.18 -3.76
C ARG A 7 -1.78 -62.72 -2.32
N SER A 8 -1.40 -61.45 -2.15
CA SER A 8 -1.65 -60.55 -1.01
C SER A 8 -0.43 -59.69 -0.71
N MET A 9 -0.18 -58.67 -1.54
CA MET A 9 0.53 -57.45 -1.14
C MET A 9 0.46 -56.44 -2.29
N ASP A 10 -0.60 -55.64 -2.30
CA ASP A 10 -0.60 -54.33 -2.93
C ASP A 10 -1.46 -53.41 -2.06
N GLN A 11 -0.79 -52.65 -1.20
CA GLN A 11 -1.38 -51.53 -0.47
C GLN A 11 -0.59 -50.29 -0.90
N PRO A 12 -1.09 -49.49 -1.86
CA PRO A 12 -0.42 -48.26 -2.26
C PRO A 12 -0.56 -47.22 -1.14
N GLY A 13 0.58 -46.65 -0.76
CA GLY A 13 0.72 -45.75 0.37
C GLY A 13 -0.13 -44.48 0.27
N SER A 14 -0.72 -44.10 1.39
CA SER A 14 -1.20 -42.73 1.61
C SER A 14 -0.04 -41.89 2.17
N GLY A 15 0.79 -41.38 1.26
CA GLY A 15 1.66 -40.25 1.57
C GLY A 15 0.77 -39.04 1.88
N THR A 16 0.76 -38.58 3.13
CA THR A 16 0.10 -37.36 3.56
C THR A 16 0.71 -36.17 2.83
N ALA A 17 0.03 -35.67 1.79
CA ALA A 17 0.38 -34.43 1.11
C ALA A 17 0.14 -33.22 2.04
N PRO A 18 0.98 -32.17 1.99
CA PRO A 18 0.89 -31.03 2.88
C PRO A 18 -0.33 -30.12 2.55
N HIS A 19 -1.36 -30.16 3.40
CA HIS A 19 -2.61 -29.39 3.32
C HIS A 19 -2.49 -27.85 3.47
N GLY A 20 -1.27 -27.29 3.41
CA GLY A 20 -1.02 -25.85 3.57
C GLY A 20 -1.25 -25.03 2.30
N PHE A 21 -0.87 -25.58 1.14
CA PHE A 21 -0.94 -24.87 -0.14
C PHE A 21 -2.38 -24.65 -0.64
N GLU A 22 -3.29 -25.57 -0.35
CA GLU A 22 -4.69 -25.48 -0.79
C GLU A 22 -5.45 -24.36 -0.08
N LYS A 23 -5.16 -24.13 1.22
CA LYS A 23 -5.74 -23.02 1.99
C LYS A 23 -5.17 -21.67 1.55
N ALA A 24 -3.87 -21.59 1.27
CA ALA A 24 -3.24 -20.37 0.77
C ALA A 24 -3.75 -20.01 -0.64
N ALA A 25 -3.89 -20.99 -1.54
CA ALA A 25 -4.45 -20.80 -2.86
C ALA A 25 -5.93 -20.38 -2.82
N THR A 26 -6.72 -20.98 -1.92
CA THR A 26 -8.15 -20.64 -1.75
C THR A 26 -8.32 -19.24 -1.15
N ALA A 27 -7.50 -18.87 -0.16
CA ALA A 27 -7.51 -17.52 0.42
C ALA A 27 -7.10 -16.46 -0.61
N ALA A 28 -6.03 -16.70 -1.38
CA ALA A 28 -5.58 -15.81 -2.44
C ALA A 28 -6.64 -15.66 -3.54
N LYS A 29 -7.32 -16.75 -3.91
CA LYS A 29 -8.40 -16.73 -4.91
C LYS A 29 -9.61 -15.93 -4.42
N THR A 30 -10.01 -16.11 -3.17
CA THR A 30 -11.14 -15.37 -2.58
C THR A 30 -10.87 -13.86 -2.53
N VAL A 31 -9.66 -13.46 -2.15
CA VAL A 31 -9.23 -12.05 -2.15
C VAL A 31 -9.17 -11.51 -3.58
N THR A 32 -8.71 -12.32 -4.55
CA THR A 32 -8.68 -11.93 -5.97
C THR A 32 -10.10 -11.76 -6.52
N ASP A 33 -11.02 -12.67 -6.22
CA ASP A 33 -12.42 -12.59 -6.64
C ASP A 33 -13.12 -11.37 -6.04
N GLN A 34 -12.88 -11.06 -4.75
CA GLN A 34 -13.38 -9.85 -4.10
C GLN A 34 -12.80 -8.57 -4.72
N ALA A 35 -11.51 -8.56 -5.05
CA ALA A 35 -10.89 -7.43 -5.74
C ALA A 35 -11.44 -7.25 -7.16
N VAL A 36 -11.71 -8.35 -7.88
CA VAL A 36 -12.29 -8.33 -9.22
C VAL A 36 -13.74 -7.87 -9.20
N SER A 37 -14.55 -8.30 -8.23
CA SER A 37 -15.93 -7.83 -8.10
C SER A 37 -15.97 -6.34 -7.76
N ALA A 38 -15.24 -5.90 -6.73
CA ALA A 38 -15.14 -4.49 -6.37
C ALA A 38 -14.59 -3.64 -7.53
N GLY A 39 -13.65 -4.18 -8.30
CA GLY A 39 -13.11 -3.53 -9.50
C GLY A 39 -14.14 -3.38 -10.62
N ARG A 40 -15.05 -4.35 -10.80
CA ARG A 40 -16.17 -4.24 -11.77
C ARG A 40 -17.17 -3.17 -11.35
N ASP A 41 -17.60 -3.18 -10.08
CA ASP A 41 -18.53 -2.17 -9.55
C ASP A 41 -17.96 -0.74 -9.68
N LEU A 42 -16.66 -0.59 -9.39
CA LEU A 42 -15.96 0.69 -9.55
C LEU A 42 -15.83 1.08 -11.03
N LYS A 43 -15.54 0.11 -11.91
CA LYS A 43 -15.45 0.36 -13.36
C LYS A 43 -16.79 0.83 -13.92
N ASP A 44 -17.90 0.20 -13.53
CA ASP A 44 -19.23 0.56 -13.99
C ASP A 44 -19.60 1.97 -13.50
N LYS A 45 -19.38 2.27 -12.21
CA LYS A 45 -19.55 3.64 -11.66
C LYS A 45 -18.65 4.67 -12.34
N ALA A 46 -17.41 4.31 -12.68
CA ALA A 46 -16.48 5.21 -13.36
C ALA A 46 -16.91 5.48 -14.80
N ILE A 47 -17.48 4.50 -15.51
CA ILE A 47 -18.04 4.67 -16.85
C ILE A 47 -19.26 5.60 -16.81
N ASP A 48 -20.16 5.43 -15.84
CA ASP A 48 -21.33 6.30 -15.65
C ASP A 48 -20.93 7.74 -15.30
N MET A 49 -19.91 7.90 -14.46
CA MET A 49 -19.37 9.21 -14.11
C MET A 49 -18.68 9.86 -15.31
N ALA A 50 -17.87 9.12 -16.06
CA ALA A 50 -17.21 9.63 -17.26
C ALA A 50 -18.22 10.04 -18.35
N GLY A 51 -19.31 9.29 -18.51
CA GLY A 51 -20.38 9.59 -19.46
C GLY A 51 -21.18 10.86 -19.12
N SER A 52 -21.34 11.18 -17.84
CA SER A 52 -22.11 12.34 -17.36
C SER A 52 -21.27 13.59 -17.07
N SER A 53 -19.96 13.42 -16.86
CA SER A 53 -19.08 14.48 -16.35
C SER A 53 -17.99 14.93 -17.32
N SER A 54 -17.97 14.46 -18.58
CA SER A 54 -16.93 14.83 -19.56
C SER A 54 -16.79 16.37 -19.75
N GLU A 55 -17.89 17.11 -19.87
CA GLU A 55 -17.86 18.60 -19.92
C GLU A 55 -17.42 19.25 -18.59
N ALA A 56 -17.90 18.75 -17.45
CA ALA A 56 -17.60 19.32 -16.13
C ALA A 56 -16.15 19.06 -15.70
N ILE A 57 -15.62 17.87 -16.02
CA ILE A 57 -14.24 17.47 -15.75
C ILE A 57 -13.28 18.37 -16.50
N LYS A 58 -13.59 18.78 -17.74
CA LYS A 58 -12.66 19.62 -18.50
C LYS A 58 -12.46 21.00 -17.88
N GLY A 59 -13.51 21.59 -17.29
CA GLY A 59 -13.43 22.86 -16.56
C GLY A 59 -12.65 22.72 -15.25
N HIS A 60 -13.04 21.77 -14.40
CA HIS A 60 -12.38 21.56 -13.11
C HIS A 60 -10.97 20.96 -13.21
N ALA A 61 -10.66 20.24 -14.29
CA ALA A 61 -9.33 19.69 -14.51
C ALA A 61 -8.30 20.79 -14.73
N SER A 62 -8.66 21.91 -15.37
CA SER A 62 -7.72 23.01 -15.58
C SER A 62 -7.34 23.64 -14.24
N ASP A 63 -8.33 24.00 -13.42
CA ASP A 63 -8.10 24.56 -12.09
C ASP A 63 -7.32 23.60 -11.17
N PHE A 64 -7.64 22.31 -11.25
CA PHE A 64 -6.92 21.27 -10.50
C PHE A 64 -5.47 21.13 -10.95
N VAL A 65 -5.22 21.18 -12.26
CA VAL A 65 -3.85 21.11 -12.82
C VAL A 65 -3.04 22.34 -12.42
N ASP A 66 -3.64 23.53 -12.43
CA ASP A 66 -2.97 24.76 -12.02
C ASP A 66 -2.62 24.71 -10.53
N ALA A 67 -3.57 24.34 -9.66
CA ALA A 67 -3.30 24.16 -8.23
C ALA A 67 -2.23 23.09 -7.97
N ALA A 68 -2.27 21.96 -8.68
CA ALA A 68 -1.27 20.90 -8.58
C ALA A 68 0.12 21.38 -9.02
N LYS A 69 0.20 22.20 -10.07
CA LYS A 69 1.46 22.76 -10.57
C LYS A 69 2.10 23.72 -9.56
N ASP A 70 1.31 24.55 -8.90
CA ASP A 70 1.81 25.46 -7.87
C ASP A 70 2.37 24.67 -6.67
N VAL A 71 1.62 23.70 -6.15
CA VAL A 71 2.07 22.83 -5.06
C VAL A 71 3.33 22.06 -5.46
N ALA A 72 3.36 21.50 -6.67
CA ALA A 72 4.51 20.76 -7.18
C ALA A 72 5.76 21.64 -7.32
N SER A 73 5.60 22.88 -7.77
CA SER A 73 6.70 23.84 -7.90
C SER A 73 7.29 24.18 -6.53
N HIS A 74 6.44 24.52 -5.56
CA HIS A 74 6.87 24.81 -4.19
C HIS A 74 7.52 23.61 -3.49
N ALA A 75 6.99 22.40 -3.69
CA ALA A 75 7.57 21.17 -3.17
C ALA A 75 8.93 20.89 -3.82
N THR A 76 9.04 21.07 -5.14
CA THR A 76 10.28 20.83 -5.89
C THR A 76 11.40 21.76 -5.45
N ASP A 77 11.11 23.05 -5.25
CA ASP A 77 12.12 24.02 -4.83
C ASP A 77 12.64 23.71 -3.42
N LYS A 78 11.75 23.35 -2.49
CA LYS A 78 12.15 22.89 -1.15
C LYS A 78 12.97 21.60 -1.21
N LEU A 79 12.55 20.63 -2.02
CA LEU A 79 13.26 19.37 -2.19
C LEU A 79 14.67 19.59 -2.77
N LYS A 80 14.83 20.45 -3.78
CA LYS A 80 16.16 20.78 -4.33
C LYS A 80 17.08 21.34 -3.24
N GLN A 81 16.59 22.28 -2.44
CA GLN A 81 17.35 22.88 -1.35
C GLN A 81 17.77 21.87 -0.26
N THR A 82 16.91 20.89 0.05
CA THR A 82 17.21 19.84 1.04
C THR A 82 18.10 18.73 0.49
N VAL A 83 17.89 18.31 -0.77
CA VAL A 83 18.62 17.21 -1.40
C VAL A 83 20.10 17.55 -1.58
N ASP A 84 20.45 18.79 -1.93
CA ASP A 84 21.86 19.18 -2.07
C ASP A 84 22.65 19.12 -0.74
N GLY A 85 21.95 19.19 0.41
CA GLY A 85 22.56 19.06 1.75
C GLY A 85 22.64 17.62 2.30
N GLN A 86 21.93 16.64 1.72
CA GLN A 86 21.78 15.30 2.32
C GLN A 86 22.10 14.11 1.39
N LYS A 87 22.67 14.34 0.20
CA LYS A 87 23.04 13.29 -0.78
C LYS A 87 23.88 12.14 -0.17
N SER A 88 24.75 12.41 0.81
CA SER A 88 25.59 11.37 1.43
C SER A 88 24.81 10.41 2.34
N ALA A 89 23.73 10.86 2.97
CA ALA A 89 22.96 10.02 3.91
C ALA A 89 22.07 9.00 3.19
N GLY A 90 21.61 9.29 1.97
CA GLY A 90 20.73 8.39 1.22
C GLY A 90 21.42 7.14 0.64
N ALA A 91 22.71 7.21 0.37
CA ALA A 91 23.44 6.12 -0.30
C ALA A 91 23.51 4.83 0.54
N GLU A 92 23.68 4.94 1.87
CA GLU A 92 23.71 3.79 2.78
C GLU A 92 22.34 3.11 2.93
N TYR A 93 21.25 3.89 2.93
CA TYR A 93 19.89 3.33 2.98
C TYR A 93 19.54 2.56 1.71
N VAL A 94 19.90 3.10 0.54
CA VAL A 94 19.67 2.43 -0.76
C VAL A 94 20.44 1.11 -0.85
N GLY A 95 21.68 1.06 -0.35
CA GLY A 95 22.47 -0.18 -0.29
C GLY A 95 21.81 -1.28 0.54
N SER A 96 21.37 -0.96 1.76
CA SER A 96 20.71 -1.95 2.65
C SER A 96 19.37 -2.45 2.09
N LEU A 97 18.62 -1.57 1.41
CA LEU A 97 17.36 -1.92 0.77
C LEU A 97 17.59 -2.85 -0.44
N ALA A 98 18.58 -2.56 -1.27
CA ALA A 98 18.95 -3.40 -2.41
C ALA A 98 19.36 -4.81 -1.96
N ASP A 99 20.12 -4.93 -0.87
CA ASP A 99 20.50 -6.22 -0.27
C ASP A 99 19.28 -7.00 0.25
N THR A 100 18.32 -6.31 0.87
CA THR A 100 17.09 -6.92 1.39
C THR A 100 16.20 -7.42 0.26
N ILE A 101 16.01 -6.61 -0.79
CA ILE A 101 15.26 -6.99 -1.99
C ILE A 101 15.95 -8.16 -2.72
N ARG A 102 17.27 -8.15 -2.83
CA ARG A 102 18.02 -9.25 -3.47
C ARG A 102 17.89 -10.56 -2.70
N ARG A 103 17.85 -10.52 -1.36
CA ARG A 103 17.59 -11.68 -0.51
C ARG A 103 16.18 -12.23 -0.74
N ALA A 104 15.16 -11.36 -0.71
CA ALA A 104 13.77 -11.74 -0.95
C ALA A 104 13.54 -12.29 -2.38
N ALA A 105 14.18 -11.71 -3.39
CA ALA A 105 14.06 -12.17 -4.77
C ALA A 105 14.65 -13.57 -4.98
N ARG A 106 15.74 -13.93 -4.31
CA ARG A 106 16.30 -15.30 -4.35
C ARG A 106 15.34 -16.33 -3.75
N GLU A 107 14.53 -15.92 -2.79
CA GLU A 107 13.53 -16.78 -2.15
C GLU A 107 12.29 -16.95 -3.03
N PHE A 108 11.90 -15.91 -3.79
CA PHE A 108 10.79 -15.94 -4.73
C PHE A 108 11.07 -16.62 -6.09
N ASP A 109 12.33 -16.65 -6.55
CA ASP A 109 12.72 -17.26 -7.85
C ASP A 109 12.51 -18.78 -7.88
N SER A 110 12.36 -19.41 -6.71
CA SER A 110 12.23 -20.87 -6.58
C SER A 110 10.82 -21.42 -6.85
N ASP A 111 9.77 -20.58 -6.87
CA ASP A 111 8.37 -21.05 -6.82
C ASP A 111 7.51 -20.77 -8.08
N LEU A 112 7.89 -19.89 -9.01
CA LEU A 112 6.98 -19.45 -10.10
C LEU A 112 7.64 -19.31 -11.50
N PRO A 113 7.61 -20.35 -12.36
CA PRO A 113 8.22 -20.33 -13.70
C PRO A 113 7.56 -19.39 -14.71
N ILE A 114 6.29 -19.00 -14.53
CA ILE A 114 5.57 -18.04 -15.40
C ILE A 114 5.91 -16.57 -15.04
N ALA A 115 6.30 -16.29 -13.80
CA ALA A 115 6.66 -14.95 -13.36
C ALA A 115 8.07 -14.53 -13.81
N GLY A 116 8.96 -15.50 -14.07
CA GLY A 116 10.37 -15.26 -14.39
C GLY A 116 10.62 -14.34 -15.59
N THR A 117 9.79 -14.41 -16.64
CA THR A 117 9.95 -13.57 -17.84
C THR A 117 9.57 -12.11 -17.58
N TYR A 118 8.46 -11.88 -16.88
CA TYR A 118 8.01 -10.54 -16.51
C TYR A 118 8.92 -9.90 -15.45
N ILE A 119 9.37 -10.69 -14.46
CA ILE A 119 10.32 -10.24 -13.44
C ILE A 119 11.67 -9.89 -14.05
N ARG A 120 12.17 -10.68 -15.01
CA ARG A 120 13.44 -10.39 -15.70
C ARG A 120 13.36 -9.12 -16.54
N GLN A 121 12.23 -8.90 -17.23
CA GLN A 121 11.99 -7.68 -17.98
C GLN A 121 11.82 -6.44 -17.06
N ALA A 122 11.24 -6.62 -15.87
CA ALA A 122 11.18 -5.58 -14.85
C ALA A 122 12.56 -5.28 -14.26
N ALA A 123 13.36 -6.31 -13.97
CA ALA A 123 14.70 -6.17 -13.39
C ALA A 123 15.64 -5.35 -14.27
N SER A 124 15.63 -5.57 -15.59
CA SER A 124 16.42 -4.77 -16.54
C SER A 124 16.01 -3.29 -16.58
N GLN A 125 14.74 -2.97 -16.27
CA GLN A 125 14.30 -1.58 -16.19
C GLN A 125 14.65 -0.92 -14.84
N VAL A 126 14.72 -1.70 -13.76
CA VAL A 126 15.12 -1.21 -12.44
C VAL A 126 16.60 -0.79 -12.41
N GLU A 127 17.46 -1.49 -13.14
CA GLU A 127 18.91 -1.18 -13.21
C GLU A 127 19.18 0.21 -13.83
N GLY A 128 18.43 0.58 -14.88
CA GLY A 128 18.51 1.92 -15.47
C GLY A 128 18.04 3.05 -14.54
N VAL A 129 17.08 2.75 -13.66
CA VAL A 129 16.59 3.71 -12.65
C VAL A 129 17.63 3.91 -11.54
N ALA A 130 18.27 2.83 -11.08
CA ALA A 130 19.31 2.91 -10.06
C ALA A 130 20.52 3.76 -10.50
N GLU A 131 20.95 3.62 -11.76
CA GLU A 131 22.06 4.41 -12.30
C GLU A 131 21.70 5.90 -12.46
N THR A 132 20.46 6.20 -12.81
CA THR A 132 19.96 7.59 -12.88
C THR A 132 19.89 8.25 -11.49
N ILE A 133 19.51 7.48 -10.47
CA ILE A 133 19.51 7.94 -9.06
C ILE A 133 20.95 8.20 -8.60
N ARG A 134 21.88 7.31 -8.92
CA ARG A 134 23.29 7.43 -8.54
C ARG A 134 24.00 8.63 -9.19
N THR A 135 23.70 8.90 -10.46
CA THR A 135 24.25 10.05 -11.20
C THR A 135 23.55 11.36 -10.88
N GLY A 136 22.46 11.34 -10.11
CA GLY A 136 21.83 12.52 -9.53
C GLY A 136 21.03 13.38 -10.53
N ASN A 137 20.71 12.86 -11.72
CA ASN A 137 20.01 13.61 -12.76
C ASN A 137 18.49 13.59 -12.55
N PHE A 138 18.01 14.32 -11.53
CA PHE A 138 16.59 14.42 -11.20
C PHE A 138 15.73 14.90 -12.38
N ASN A 139 16.25 15.83 -13.19
CA ASN A 139 15.54 16.33 -14.37
C ASN A 139 15.25 15.23 -15.39
N ASP A 140 16.16 14.28 -15.57
CA ASP A 140 15.96 13.18 -16.50
C ASP A 140 15.03 12.11 -15.92
N LEU A 141 15.02 11.92 -14.60
CA LEU A 141 14.01 11.10 -13.93
C LEU A 141 12.59 11.66 -14.12
N VAL A 142 12.41 12.97 -13.95
CA VAL A 142 11.12 13.65 -14.17
C VAL A 142 10.68 13.52 -15.63
N LYS A 143 11.58 13.75 -16.58
CA LYS A 143 11.28 13.55 -18.02
C LYS A 143 10.91 12.10 -18.33
N GLY A 144 11.60 11.14 -17.73
CA GLY A 144 11.31 9.71 -17.87
C GLY A 144 9.91 9.36 -17.33
N ALA A 145 9.59 9.84 -16.13
CA ALA A 145 8.26 9.67 -15.53
C ALA A 145 7.15 10.32 -16.38
N GLN A 146 7.39 11.53 -16.91
CA GLN A 146 6.45 12.21 -17.81
C GLN A 146 6.23 11.44 -19.11
N SER A 147 7.30 10.89 -19.69
CA SER A 147 7.23 10.05 -20.89
C SER A 147 6.42 8.77 -20.62
N PHE A 148 6.68 8.11 -19.49
CA PHE A 148 5.92 6.93 -19.06
C PHE A 148 4.45 7.24 -18.85
N ALA A 149 4.12 8.34 -18.15
CA ALA A 149 2.75 8.77 -17.90
C ALA A 149 1.97 9.00 -19.21
N ARG A 150 2.60 9.60 -20.22
CA ARG A 150 2.00 9.80 -21.55
C ARG A 150 1.82 8.50 -22.32
N ARG A 151 2.73 7.54 -22.16
CA ARG A 151 2.72 6.27 -22.89
C ARG A 151 1.79 5.23 -22.27
N GLN A 152 1.63 5.24 -20.95
CA GLN A 152 0.81 4.32 -20.18
C GLN A 152 0.04 5.04 -19.08
N PRO A 153 -1.02 5.80 -19.42
CA PRO A 153 -1.77 6.60 -18.45
C PRO A 153 -2.43 5.74 -17.36
N THR A 154 -2.88 4.52 -17.70
CA THR A 154 -3.50 3.59 -16.74
C THR A 154 -2.51 3.08 -15.70
N ALA A 155 -1.31 2.68 -16.13
CA ALA A 155 -0.25 2.23 -15.23
C ALA A 155 0.19 3.36 -14.31
N PHE A 156 0.35 4.58 -14.84
CA PHE A 156 0.70 5.74 -14.04
C PHE A 156 -0.36 6.09 -13.00
N LEU A 157 -1.65 6.10 -13.36
CA LEU A 157 -2.74 6.33 -12.40
C LEU A 157 -2.78 5.26 -11.30
N GLY A 158 -2.61 3.99 -11.66
CA GLY A 158 -2.54 2.91 -10.67
C GLY A 158 -1.39 3.11 -9.67
N MET A 159 -0.21 3.47 -10.17
CA MET A 159 0.94 3.77 -9.31
C MET A 159 0.72 5.02 -8.44
N ALA A 160 0.11 6.07 -8.99
CA ALA A 160 -0.19 7.29 -8.24
C ALA A 160 -1.16 7.04 -7.08
N VAL A 161 -2.19 6.22 -7.30
CA VAL A 161 -3.13 5.81 -6.24
C VAL A 161 -2.42 5.02 -5.15
N LEU A 162 -1.60 4.02 -5.53
CA LEU A 162 -0.83 3.23 -4.57
C LEU A 162 0.15 4.09 -3.78
N ALA A 163 0.86 5.02 -4.44
CA ALA A 163 1.77 5.94 -3.80
C ALA A 163 1.04 6.88 -2.83
N GLY A 164 -0.11 7.45 -3.25
CA GLY A 164 -0.94 8.30 -2.40
C GLY A 164 -1.45 7.57 -1.15
N PHE A 165 -1.96 6.35 -1.33
CA PHE A 165 -2.37 5.50 -0.20
C PHE A 165 -1.18 5.17 0.72
N GLY A 166 -0.01 4.87 0.15
CA GLY A 166 1.21 4.61 0.90
C GLY A 166 1.61 5.78 1.78
N VAL A 167 1.57 7.00 1.24
CA VAL A 167 1.83 8.24 2.01
C VAL A 167 0.82 8.39 3.15
N VAL A 168 -0.47 8.27 2.87
CA VAL A 168 -1.51 8.36 3.91
C VAL A 168 -1.33 7.29 4.98
N ARG A 169 -1.02 6.06 4.58
CA ARG A 169 -0.80 4.93 5.47
C ARG A 169 0.45 5.13 6.33
N PHE A 170 1.51 5.70 5.77
CA PHE A 170 2.74 6.04 6.50
C PHE A 170 2.49 7.15 7.51
N LEU A 171 1.83 8.25 7.11
CA LEU A 171 1.46 9.34 8.03
C LEU A 171 0.57 8.83 9.17
N LYS A 172 -0.44 8.00 8.87
CA LYS A 172 -1.30 7.38 9.88
C LYS A 172 -0.55 6.38 10.76
N SER A 173 0.42 5.65 10.22
CA SER A 173 1.27 4.75 11.02
C SER A 173 2.14 5.53 11.99
N SER A 174 2.83 6.55 11.48
CA SER A 174 3.78 7.36 12.25
C SER A 174 3.09 8.16 13.35
N ALA A 175 1.82 8.53 13.16
CA ALA A 175 1.00 9.14 14.21
C ALA A 175 0.75 8.17 15.38
N ASN A 176 0.52 6.89 15.08
CA ASN A 176 0.25 5.87 16.09
C ASN A 176 1.52 5.42 16.85
N ASP A 177 2.71 5.64 16.28
CA ASP A 177 3.99 5.39 16.98
C ASP A 177 4.30 6.44 18.07
N THR A 178 3.54 7.55 18.15
CA THR A 178 3.74 8.59 19.17
C THR A 178 2.97 8.34 20.47
N GLU A 179 1.99 7.42 20.49
CA GLU A 179 1.20 7.08 21.70
C GLU A 179 1.78 5.89 22.50
N GLY A 180 3.02 5.48 22.20
CA GLY A 180 3.67 4.29 22.78
C GLY A 180 4.78 4.56 23.80
N SER A 181 4.98 5.80 24.25
CA SER A 181 6.07 6.12 25.19
C SER A 181 5.73 7.27 26.12
N GLY A 182 4.92 6.97 27.13
CA GLY A 182 4.59 7.85 28.25
C GLY A 182 4.28 7.04 29.50
N SER A 183 5.34 6.48 30.10
CA SER A 183 5.46 6.28 31.56
C SER A 183 4.54 5.25 32.24
N ARG A 184 5.15 4.10 32.57
CA ARG A 184 4.88 3.36 33.83
C ARG A 184 5.10 4.28 35.04
N GLN A 185 4.66 3.81 36.22
CA GLN A 185 4.66 4.43 37.56
C GLN A 185 3.47 5.38 37.78
N ASP A 186 2.65 5.32 38.83
CA ASP A 186 2.82 4.79 40.19
C ASP A 186 1.43 4.70 40.87
N ARG A 187 1.21 3.61 41.62
CA ARG A 187 0.72 3.58 43.02
C ARG A 187 -0.60 4.25 43.46
N PHE A 188 -1.44 3.37 44.02
CA PHE A 188 -2.09 3.41 45.35
C PHE A 188 -3.07 4.54 45.74
N ALA A 189 -4.07 4.09 46.52
CA ALA A 189 -4.95 4.84 47.42
C ALA A 189 -6.06 5.65 46.72
N GLY A 190 -7.35 5.35 46.91
CA GLY A 190 -7.99 5.10 48.19
C GLY A 190 -8.49 6.43 48.74
N SER A 191 -9.71 6.84 48.36
CA SER A 191 -10.59 7.76 49.10
C SER A 191 -11.80 8.12 48.24
N VAL A 192 -12.97 7.62 48.62
CA VAL A 192 -14.27 8.14 48.16
C VAL A 192 -14.90 8.84 49.36
N PRO A 193 -14.97 10.18 49.40
CA PRO A 193 -15.91 10.87 50.27
C PRO A 193 -17.23 11.01 49.52
N ASN A 194 -18.26 10.48 50.17
CA ASN A 194 -19.66 10.51 49.78
C ASN A 194 -20.23 11.94 49.85
N GLN A 195 -21.17 12.16 48.94
CA GLN A 195 -21.72 13.40 48.42
C GLN A 195 -22.84 13.95 49.32
N SER A 196 -22.87 15.27 49.54
CA SER A 196 -23.99 15.97 50.18
C SER A 196 -24.45 17.14 49.32
N HIS A 197 -25.78 17.26 49.21
CA HIS A 197 -26.59 18.40 48.73
C HIS A 197 -26.92 18.46 47.24
N ALA A 198 -28.06 17.83 46.92
CA ALA A 198 -28.89 18.15 45.77
C ALA A 198 -29.83 19.33 46.11
N ASP A 199 -29.79 20.31 45.21
CA ASP A 199 -30.86 21.12 44.64
C ASP A 199 -32.06 21.58 45.49
N ASN A 200 -32.12 22.90 45.64
CA ASN A 200 -33.26 23.67 46.07
C ASN A 200 -33.86 24.44 44.87
N LYS A 201 -35.15 24.18 44.63
CA LYS A 201 -36.18 25.05 44.03
C LYS A 201 -36.05 25.48 42.57
N GLY A 202 -37.08 25.11 41.81
CA GLY A 202 -37.48 25.83 40.61
C GLY A 202 -38.61 25.17 39.81
N TYR A 203 -39.73 24.77 40.43
CA TYR A 203 -40.95 24.51 39.66
C TYR A 203 -41.77 25.80 39.64
N ARG A 204 -41.99 26.35 38.44
CA ARG A 204 -43.27 26.24 37.72
C ARG A 204 -43.45 27.44 36.79
N ASP A 205 -43.16 27.20 35.51
CA ASP A 205 -43.54 28.06 34.40
C ASP A 205 -45.06 28.28 34.32
N GLU A 206 -45.35 29.56 34.24
CA GLU A 206 -46.42 30.30 33.60
C GLU A 206 -47.12 29.73 32.33
N PHE A 207 -48.46 29.90 32.35
CA PHE A 207 -49.40 30.22 31.26
C PHE A 207 -49.70 29.25 30.10
N THR A 208 -50.95 28.78 30.08
CA THR A 208 -51.91 28.64 28.96
C THR A 208 -53.21 28.09 29.59
N LYS A 209 -54.43 28.64 29.46
CA LYS A 209 -55.10 29.44 28.43
C LYS A 209 -56.29 30.16 29.08
#